data_AF-A0A6N8VPF9-F1
#
_entry.id   AF-A0A6N8VPF9-F1
#
_cell.length_a   1.000
_cell.length_b   1.000
_cell.length_c   1.000
_cell.angle_alpha   90.00
_cell.angle_beta   90.00
_cell.angle_gamma   90.00
#
_symmetry.space_group_name_H-M   'P 1'
#
loop_
_entity.id
_entity.type
_entity.pdbx_description
1 polymer ?
#
loop_
_entity_poly.entity_id
_entity_poly.type
_entity_poly.pdbx_seq_one_letter_code
_entity_poly.pdbx_strand_id
1 'polypeptide(L)'
;MMASLGAYDHWHFTAWIAEPLNAILTMTLLIVVCYHAALGLQVIIEDYVHRVAVKITSIVAVYLLSFVLALVGVLAVIKIAF
;
A
#
# COMPACT_ATOMS: atom_id res chain seq x y z
N MET A 1 -9.44 11.51 -23.27
CA MET A 1 -8.89 10.78 -24.43
C MET A 1 -7.66 10.04 -23.96
N MET A 2 -7.76 8.73 -23.70
CA MET A 2 -6.68 7.73 -23.72
C MET A 2 -7.26 6.41 -23.20
N ALA A 3 -7.96 5.71 -24.09
CA ALA A 3 -8.30 4.31 -23.93
C ALA A 3 -7.55 3.55 -25.02
N SER A 4 -6.27 3.26 -24.77
CA SER A 4 -5.58 2.15 -25.41
C SER A 4 -4.88 1.38 -24.31
N LEU A 5 -5.33 0.16 -24.04
CA LEU A 5 -4.56 -0.83 -23.28
C LEU A 5 -3.42 -1.33 -24.19
N GLY A 6 -2.57 -0.42 -24.65
CA GLY A 6 -1.27 -0.74 -25.23
C GLY A 6 -0.33 -1.09 -24.09
N ALA A 7 0.71 -1.88 -24.35
CA ALA A 7 1.76 -2.13 -23.37
C ALA A 7 2.33 -0.79 -22.88
N TYR A 8 1.89 -0.32 -21.71
CA TYR A 8 2.45 0.87 -21.08
C TYR A 8 3.87 0.49 -20.66
N ASP A 9 4.85 0.99 -21.40
CA ASP A 9 6.24 0.91 -20.96
C ASP A 9 6.42 1.69 -19.65
N HIS A 10 7.57 1.46 -19.00
CA HIS A 10 7.89 2.11 -17.73
C HIS A 10 7.72 3.64 -17.79
N TRP A 11 8.10 4.25 -18.91
CA TRP A 11 8.04 5.70 -19.07
C TRP A 11 6.59 6.22 -19.04
N HIS A 12 5.69 5.66 -19.86
CA HIS A 12 4.29 6.10 -19.89
C HIS A 12 3.61 5.94 -18.52
N PHE A 13 3.91 4.86 -17.81
CA PHE A 13 3.34 4.63 -16.48
C PHE A 13 3.83 5.67 -15.47
N THR A 14 5.14 5.93 -15.42
CA THR A 14 5.69 6.95 -14.51
C THR A 14 5.18 8.36 -14.83
N ALA A 15 5.02 8.70 -16.11
CA ALA A 15 4.43 9.98 -16.52
C ALA A 15 2.97 10.12 -16.07
N TRP A 16 2.17 9.05 -16.18
CA TRP A 16 0.78 9.04 -15.70
C TRP A 16 0.69 9.17 -14.18
N ILE A 17 1.57 8.51 -13.42
CA ILE A 17 1.63 8.63 -11.95
C ILE A 17 2.02 10.04 -11.51
N ALA A 18 2.92 10.71 -12.25
CA ALA A 18 3.41 12.05 -11.91
C ALA A 18 2.34 13.15 -12.04
N GLU A 19 1.23 12.92 -12.75
CA GLU A 19 0.10 13.84 -12.79
C GLU A 19 -0.44 14.09 -11.36
N PRO A 20 -0.63 15.35 -10.91
CA PRO A 20 -0.86 15.68 -9.50
C PRO A 20 -2.03 14.93 -8.86
N LEU A 21 -3.15 14.79 -9.58
CA LEU A 21 -4.32 14.08 -9.06
C LEU A 21 -4.05 12.57 -8.93
N ASN A 22 -3.37 11.97 -9.91
CA ASN A 22 -3.04 10.55 -9.88
C ASN A 22 -2.04 10.23 -8.77
N ALA A 23 -1.04 11.10 -8.55
CA ALA A 23 -0.09 10.96 -7.46
C ALA A 23 -0.80 10.98 -6.09
N ILE A 24 -1.67 11.98 -5.86
CA ILE A 24 -2.44 12.10 -4.61
C ILE A 24 -3.35 10.90 -4.39
N LEU A 25 -4.10 10.47 -5.42
CA LEU A 25 -5.00 9.32 -5.32
C LEU A 25 -4.22 8.02 -5.09
N THR A 26 -3.08 7.84 -5.74
CA THR A 26 -2.23 6.65 -5.57
C THR A 26 -1.64 6.59 -4.16
N MET A 27 -1.11 7.70 -3.64
CA MET A 27 -0.63 7.77 -2.25
C MET A 27 -1.75 7.48 -1.26
N THR A 28 -2.93 8.07 -1.47
CA THR A 28 -4.12 7.84 -0.62
C THR A 28 -4.53 6.36 -0.66
N LEU A 29 -4.57 5.75 -1.84
CA LEU A 29 -4.89 4.35 -2.02
C LEU A 29 -3.89 3.44 -1.28
N LEU A 30 -2.59 3.71 -1.40
CA LEU A 30 -1.55 2.94 -0.72
C LEU A 30 -1.72 2.97 0.80
N ILE A 31 -1.98 4.16 1.37
CA ILE A 31 -2.22 4.32 2.80
C ILE A 31 -3.47 3.55 3.21
N VAL A 32 -4.59 3.74 2.51
CA VAL A 32 -5.87 3.12 2.84
C VAL A 32 -5.81 1.60 2.72
N VAL A 33 -5.20 1.07 1.65
CA VAL A 33 -5.16 -0.39 1.43
C VAL A 33 -4.25 -1.09 2.43
N CYS A 34 -3.10 -0.49 2.79
CA CYS A 34 -2.20 -1.04 3.80
C CYS A 34 -2.86 -1.00 5.19
N TYR A 35 -3.57 0.08 5.51
CA TYR A 35 -4.31 0.20 6.76
C TYR A 35 -5.47 -0.80 6.84
N HIS A 36 -6.27 -0.91 5.76
CA HIS A 36 -7.36 -1.88 5.66
C HIS A 36 -6.85 -3.32 5.79
N ALA A 37 -5.73 -3.65 5.13
CA ALA A 37 -5.10 -4.96 5.25
C ALA A 37 -4.63 -5.25 6.68
N ALA A 38 -4.07 -4.26 7.38
CA ALA A 38 -3.67 -4.43 8.78
C ALA A 38 -4.87 -4.76 9.69
N LEU A 39 -5.99 -4.04 9.54
CA LEU A 39 -7.21 -4.29 10.30
C LEU A 39 -7.80 -5.68 9.99
N GLY A 40 -7.87 -6.06 8.72
CA GLY A 40 -8.39 -7.37 8.31
C GLY A 40 -7.54 -8.53 8.84
N LEU A 41 -6.21 -8.41 8.73
CA LEU A 41 -5.28 -9.41 9.24
C LEU A 41 -5.30 -9.50 10.76
N GLN A 42 -5.53 -8.40 11.47
CA GLN A 42 -5.70 -8.44 12.92
C GLN A 42 -6.84 -9.38 13.32
N VAL A 43 -8.03 -9.23 12.73
CA VAL A 43 -9.20 -10.08 13.07
C VAL A 43 -8.90 -11.54 12.75
N ILE A 44 -8.28 -11.84 11.60
CA ILE A 44 -7.84 -13.20 11.25
C ILE A 44 -6.87 -13.75 12.33
N ILE A 45 -5.89 -12.96 12.77
CA ILE A 45 -4.95 -13.39 13.80
C ILE A 45 -5.66 -13.63 15.14
N GLU A 46 -6.60 -12.76 15.50
CA GLU A 46 -7.37 -12.88 16.74
C GLU A 46 -8.22 -14.15 16.78
N ASP A 47 -8.83 -14.52 15.65
CA ASP A 47 -9.70 -15.69 15.47
C ASP A 47 -8.93 -17.01 15.41
N TYR A 48 -7.74 -17.04 14.79
CA TYR A 48 -7.04 -18.29 14.48
C TYR A 48 -5.78 -18.57 15.32
N VAL A 49 -5.17 -17.56 15.96
CA VAL A 49 -3.93 -17.74 16.76
C VAL A 49 -4.24 -17.91 18.25
N HIS A 50 -4.04 -19.10 18.78
CA HIS A 50 -4.43 -19.41 20.16
C HIS A 50 -3.33 -19.12 21.20
N ARG A 51 -2.06 -19.10 20.78
CA ARG A 51 -0.94 -18.79 21.66
C ARG A 51 -0.82 -17.28 21.83
N VAL A 52 -1.03 -16.76 23.04
CA VAL A 52 -1.07 -15.32 23.34
C VAL A 52 0.18 -14.57 22.87
N ALA A 53 1.38 -15.10 23.15
CA ALA A 53 2.63 -14.47 22.71
C ALA A 53 2.73 -14.38 21.18
N VAL A 54 2.33 -15.44 20.47
CA VAL A 54 2.35 -15.48 19.00
C VAL A 54 1.31 -14.53 18.42
N LYS A 55 0.12 -14.43 19.04
CA LYS A 55 -0.95 -13.51 18.63
C LYS A 55 -0.46 -12.06 18.67
N ILE A 56 0.05 -11.63 19.83
CA ILE A 56 0.49 -10.24 20.04
C ILE A 56 1.65 -9.90 19.10
N THR A 57 2.66 -10.77 19.02
CA THR A 57 3.82 -10.54 18.13
C THR A 57 3.41 -10.48 16.66
N SER A 58 2.47 -11.32 16.22
CA SER A 58 1.95 -11.31 14.85
C SER A 58 1.18 -10.03 14.53
N ILE A 59 0.32 -9.57 15.45
CA ILE A 59 -0.42 -8.31 15.27
C ILE A 59 0.56 -7.15 15.15
N VAL A 60 1.53 -7.03 16.06
CA VAL A 60 2.55 -5.97 16.00
C VAL A 60 3.33 -6.02 14.69
N ALA A 61 3.73 -7.22 14.24
CA ALA A 61 4.43 -7.39 12.98
C ALA A 61 3.60 -6.95 11.77
N VAL A 62 2.29 -7.27 11.74
CA VAL A 62 1.38 -6.84 10.68
C VAL A 62 1.29 -5.31 10.61
N TYR A 63 1.08 -4.64 11.74
CA TYR A 63 1.01 -3.17 11.76
C TYR A 63 2.33 -2.52 11.31
N LEU A 64 3.47 -3.03 11.78
CA LEU A 64 4.79 -2.52 11.37
C LEU A 64 5.05 -2.74 9.88
N LEU A 65 4.74 -3.92 9.36
CA LEU A 65 4.92 -4.24 7.95
C LEU A 65 4.02 -3.36 7.08
N SER A 66 2.74 -3.24 7.41
CA SER A 66 1.80 -2.38 6.67
C SER A 66 2.22 -0.92 6.69
N PHE A 67 2.74 -0.42 7.82
CA PHE A 67 3.28 0.93 7.91
C PHE A 67 4.49 1.13 6.99
N VAL A 68 5.46 0.21 7.03
CA VAL A 68 6.66 0.28 6.17
C VAL A 68 6.28 0.21 4.69
N LEU A 69 5.36 -0.66 4.31
CA LEU A 69 4.88 -0.78 2.93
C LEU A 69 4.18 0.50 2.45
N ALA A 70 3.31 1.08 3.27
CA ALA A 70 2.67 2.35 2.96
C ALA A 70 3.71 3.47 2.80
N LEU A 71 4.67 3.56 3.72
CA LEU A 71 5.73 4.57 3.70
C LEU A 71 6.60 4.45 2.45
N VAL A 72 7.10 3.25 2.15
CA VAL A 72 7.93 2.98 0.96
C VAL A 72 7.15 3.29 -0.31
N GLY A 73 5.89 2.88 -0.39
CA GLY A 73 5.02 3.17 -1.54
C GLY A 73 4.79 4.66 -1.75
N VAL A 74 4.48 5.40 -0.68
CA VAL A 74 4.30 6.86 -0.74
C VAL A 74 5.59 7.56 -1.16
N LEU A 75 6.74 7.18 -0.58
CA LEU A 75 8.03 7.74 -0.97
C LEU A 75 8.39 7.43 -2.43
N ALA A 76 8.03 6.24 -2.93
CA ALA A 76 8.21 5.90 -4.34
C ALA A 76 7.37 6.81 -5.25
N VAL A 77 6.10 7.07 -4.90
CA VAL A 77 5.24 7.99 -5.67
C VAL A 77 5.78 9.42 -5.63
N ILE A 78 6.25 9.90 -4.48
CA ILE A 78 6.89 11.22 -4.35
C ILE A 78 8.11 11.32 -5.28
N LYS A 79 8.96 10.29 -5.33
CA LYS A 79 10.14 10.26 -6.21
C LYS A 79 9.80 10.15 -7.71
N ILE A 80 8.60 9.71 -8.05
CA ILE A 80 8.13 9.69 -9.45
C ILE A 80 7.56 11.06 -9.83
N ALA A 81 6.89 11.73 -8.89
CA ALA A 81 6.22 13.02 -9.12
C ALA A 81 7.18 14.23 -9.09
N PHE A 82 8.31 14.14 -8.37
CA PHE A 82 9.27 15.23 -8.16
C PHE A 82 10.72 14.74 -8.27
#